data_AF-A0A821K3C7-F1
#
_entry.id   AF-A0A821K3C7-F1
#
_cell.length_a   1.000
_cell.length_b   1.000
_cell.length_c   1.000
_cell.angle_alpha   90.00
_cell.angle_beta   90.00
_cell.angle_gamma   90.00
#
_symmetry.space_group_name_H-M   'P 1'
#
loop_
_entity.id
_entity.type
_entity.pdbx_description
1 polymer ?
#
loop_
_entity_poly.entity_id
_entity_poly.type
_entity_poly.pdbx_seq_one_letter_code
_entity_poly.pdbx_strand_id
1 'polypeptide(L)'
;TLNNGKSIEDSKGDIFASADCLEYYAGWVDKITGETIPGSHDQVIYTRHEPIGVCGQIIPWSVAILNSIEIKYVSFILMMAWKLGPALAC
;
A
#
# COMPACT_ATOMS: atom_id res chain seq x y z
N THR A 1 17.01 -9.55 11.22
CA THR A 1 18.14 -9.64 12.18
C THR A 1 19.34 -8.79 11.78
N LEU A 2 20.04 -9.04 10.66
CA LEU A 2 21.35 -8.40 10.39
C LEU A 2 21.30 -6.89 10.12
N ASN A 3 20.29 -6.41 9.38
CA ASN A 3 20.24 -5.00 8.94
C ASN A 3 19.51 -4.07 9.93
N ASN A 4 18.78 -4.64 10.88
CA ASN A 4 17.84 -3.89 11.74
C ASN A 4 17.86 -4.35 13.21
N GLY A 5 18.66 -5.35 13.57
CA GLY A 5 18.75 -5.88 14.94
C GLY A 5 17.53 -6.65 15.46
N LYS A 6 16.38 -6.61 14.78
CA LYS A 6 15.15 -7.31 15.18
C LYS A 6 15.29 -8.84 15.23
N SER A 7 14.52 -9.48 16.10
CA SER A 7 14.50 -10.94 16.26
C SER A 7 14.13 -11.65 14.93
N ILE A 8 14.48 -12.94 14.82
CA ILE A 8 14.14 -13.74 13.63
C ILE A 8 12.63 -13.89 13.51
N GLU A 9 11.93 -14.04 14.63
CA GLU A 9 10.48 -14.22 14.68
C GLU A 9 9.76 -12.97 14.17
N ASP A 10 10.11 -11.80 14.68
CA ASP A 10 9.57 -10.52 14.19
C ASP A 10 9.90 -10.32 12.71
N SER A 11 11.13 -10.67 12.30
CA SER A 11 11.54 -10.59 10.90
C SER A 11 10.68 -11.45 9.98
N LYS A 12 10.22 -12.62 10.44
CA LYS A 12 9.33 -13.49 9.68
C LYS A 12 7.92 -12.90 9.61
N GLY A 13 7.38 -12.44 10.73
CA GLY A 13 6.04 -11.81 10.78
C GLY A 13 5.93 -10.62 9.82
N ASP A 14 6.97 -9.80 9.75
CA ASP A 14 7.09 -8.70 8.80
C ASP A 14 7.03 -9.13 7.32
N ILE A 15 7.69 -10.25 6.97
CA ILE A 15 7.69 -10.77 5.61
C ILE A 15 6.30 -11.25 5.22
N PHE A 16 5.63 -11.99 6.12
CA PHE A 16 4.25 -12.43 5.89
C PHE A 16 3.30 -11.25 5.73
N ALA A 17 3.35 -10.27 6.65
CA ALA A 17 2.52 -9.07 6.56
C ALA A 17 2.77 -8.27 5.26
N SER A 18 4.01 -8.25 4.77
CA SER A 18 4.35 -7.58 3.51
C SER A 18 3.78 -8.33 2.30
N ALA A 19 3.85 -9.67 2.31
CA ALA A 19 3.27 -10.51 1.27
C ALA A 19 1.75 -10.35 1.22
N ASP A 20 1.08 -10.44 2.38
CA ASP A 20 -0.37 -10.26 2.50
C ASP A 20 -0.80 -8.88 1.98
N CYS A 21 -0.03 -7.83 2.28
CA CYS A 21 -0.29 -6.49 1.78
C CYS A 21 -0.22 -6.42 0.25
N LEU A 22 0.80 -7.01 -0.36
CA LEU A 22 0.94 -7.04 -1.82
C LEU A 22 -0.17 -7.87 -2.47
N GLU A 23 -0.53 -9.03 -1.90
CA GLU A 23 -1.64 -9.86 -2.39
C GLU A 23 -2.98 -9.13 -2.30
N TYR A 24 -3.22 -8.41 -1.21
CA TYR A 24 -4.40 -7.58 -1.06
C TYR A 24 -4.51 -6.54 -2.18
N TYR A 25 -3.45 -5.78 -2.44
CA TYR A 25 -3.43 -4.76 -3.49
C TYR A 25 -3.42 -5.35 -4.91
N ALA A 26 -2.84 -6.53 -5.12
CA ALA A 26 -2.97 -7.26 -6.39
C ALA A 26 -4.44 -7.57 -6.70
N GLY A 27 -5.25 -7.83 -5.67
CA GLY A 27 -6.69 -7.96 -5.79
C GLY A 27 -7.43 -6.66 -6.13
N TRP A 28 -6.81 -5.49 -6.10
CA TRP A 28 -7.46 -4.21 -6.42
C TRP A 28 -7.27 -3.76 -7.88
N VAL A 29 -6.32 -4.35 -8.61
CA VAL A 29 -5.93 -3.94 -9.98
C VAL A 29 -7.13 -3.89 -10.95
N ASP A 30 -8.12 -4.76 -10.78
CA ASP A 30 -9.30 -4.87 -11.63
C ASP A 30 -10.54 -4.14 -11.07
N LYS A 31 -10.44 -3.57 -9.87
CA LYS A 31 -11.57 -2.99 -9.11
C LYS A 31 -11.55 -1.47 -9.05
N ILE A 32 -10.55 -0.82 -9.63
CA ILE A 32 -10.48 0.64 -9.72
C ILE A 32 -11.37 1.09 -10.88
N THR A 33 -12.64 1.32 -10.58
CA THR A 33 -13.64 1.76 -11.54
C THR A 33 -14.03 3.22 -11.31
N GLY A 34 -14.34 3.92 -12.39
CA GLY A 34 -15.03 5.21 -12.32
C GLY A 34 -16.55 5.03 -12.18
N GLU A 35 -17.27 6.15 -12.20
CA GLU A 35 -18.72 6.21 -12.04
C GLU A 35 -19.38 6.84 -13.26
N THR A 36 -20.59 6.40 -13.59
CA THR A 36 -21.44 7.08 -14.57
C THR A 36 -22.39 8.00 -13.81
N ILE A 37 -22.32 9.30 -14.10
CA ILE A 37 -23.12 10.31 -13.41
C ILE A 37 -24.35 10.60 -14.27
N PRO A 38 -25.58 10.56 -13.71
CA PRO A 38 -26.77 10.92 -14.46
C PRO A 38 -26.71 12.40 -14.83
N GLY A 39 -26.46 12.67 -16.11
CA GLY A 39 -26.44 14.02 -16.68
C GLY A 39 -27.85 14.51 -17.01
N SER A 40 -28.00 15.83 -17.12
CA SER A 40 -29.17 16.46 -17.75
C SER A 40 -29.13 16.25 -19.27
N HIS A 41 -30.31 16.30 -19.91
CA HIS A 41 -30.57 16.07 -21.35
C HIS A 41 -29.34 16.04 -22.28
N ASP A 42 -29.19 14.91 -22.99
CA ASP A 42 -28.22 14.66 -24.08
C ASP A 42 -26.73 14.66 -23.70
N GLN A 43 -26.39 14.51 -22.41
CA GLN A 43 -25.00 14.39 -21.95
C GLN A 43 -24.72 13.02 -21.33
N VAL A 44 -23.64 12.39 -21.76
CA VAL A 44 -23.06 11.21 -21.10
C VAL A 44 -21.88 11.68 -20.25
N ILE A 45 -22.03 11.63 -18.93
CA ILE A 45 -21.01 12.05 -17.97
C ILE A 45 -20.47 10.79 -17.26
N TYR A 46 -19.16 10.60 -17.30
CA TYR A 46 -18.50 9.51 -16.60
C TYR A 46 -17.16 9.97 -16.03
N THR A 47 -16.73 9.36 -14.92
CA THR A 47 -15.41 9.58 -14.34
C THR A 47 -14.48 8.43 -14.72
N ARG A 48 -13.17 8.72 -14.76
CA ARG A 48 -12.12 7.71 -14.89
C ARG A 48 -11.10 7.96 -13.78
N HIS A 49 -10.71 6.90 -13.10
CA HIS A 49 -9.57 6.91 -12.20
C HIS A 49 -8.35 6.48 -13.03
N GLU A 50 -7.51 7.45 -13.39
CA GLU A 50 -6.29 7.21 -14.16
C GLU A 50 -5.07 7.31 -13.24
N PRO A 51 -4.01 6.51 -13.47
CA PRO A 51 -2.78 6.61 -12.72
C PRO A 51 -2.13 7.97 -12.95
N ILE A 52 -1.63 8.58 -11.86
CA ILE A 52 -0.98 9.89 -11.89
C ILE A 52 0.33 9.88 -12.70
N GLY A 53 0.96 8.71 -12.86
CA GLY A 53 2.24 8.51 -13.54
C GLY A 53 3.36 8.15 -12.58
N VAL A 54 4.47 8.91 -12.59
CA VAL A 54 5.66 8.58 -11.79
C VAL A 54 5.48 9.01 -10.33
N CYS A 55 5.52 8.03 -9.41
CA CYS A 55 5.39 8.24 -7.97
C CYS A 55 6.74 8.11 -7.24
N GLY A 56 7.29 9.22 -6.72
CA GLY A 56 8.49 9.20 -5.87
C GLY A 56 8.15 8.86 -4.41
N GLN A 57 8.60 7.71 -3.92
CA GLN A 57 8.26 7.24 -2.57
C GLN A 57 9.49 7.18 -1.66
N ILE A 58 9.52 8.05 -0.65
CA ILE A 58 10.55 8.01 0.41
C ILE A 58 10.06 7.12 1.54
N ILE A 59 10.91 6.19 1.96
CA ILE A 59 10.66 5.26 3.07
C ILE A 59 11.74 5.37 4.15
N PRO A 60 11.33 5.35 5.43
CA PRO A 60 12.25 5.37 6.56
C PRO A 60 12.95 4.01 6.75
N TRP A 61 14.15 4.04 7.35
CA TRP A 61 14.98 2.85 7.59
C TRP A 61 14.39 1.93 8.68
N SER A 62 13.71 2.52 9.65
CA SER A 62 12.82 1.87 10.61
C SER A 62 11.92 2.95 11.22
N VAL A 63 10.67 2.62 11.49
CA VAL A 63 9.83 3.49 12.34
C VAL A 63 9.35 2.63 13.48
N ALA A 64 9.79 2.97 14.69
CA ALA A 64 9.04 2.63 15.88
C ALA A 64 7.75 3.47 15.81
N ILE A 65 6.66 2.89 15.32
CA ILE A 65 5.38 3.59 15.32
C ILE A 65 4.94 3.65 16.79
N LEU A 66 5.04 4.85 17.38
CA LEU A 66 4.55 5.13 18.73
C LEU A 66 3.03 5.42 18.69
N ASN A 67 2.25 4.46 18.21
CA ASN A 67 0.80 4.48 18.34
C ASN A 67 0.36 3.21 19.07
N SER A 68 0.17 3.40 20.39
CA SER A 68 -0.63 2.59 21.31
C SER A 68 -0.39 1.07 21.33
N ILE A 69 0.39 0.64 22.33
CA ILE A 69 0.29 -0.63 23.09
C ILE A 69 1.23 -1.79 22.75
N GLU A 70 1.88 -1.87 21.59
CA GLU A 70 3.02 -2.80 21.40
C GLU A 70 4.11 -2.13 20.57
N ILE A 71 5.36 -2.17 21.04
CA ILE A 71 6.52 -1.71 20.26
C ILE A 71 6.69 -2.70 19.10
N LYS A 72 5.89 -2.54 18.05
CA LYS A 72 6.04 -3.28 16.79
C LYS A 72 7.00 -2.50 15.92
N TYR A 73 8.18 -3.08 15.74
CA TYR A 73 9.12 -2.62 14.73
C TYR A 73 8.49 -2.84 13.36
N VAL A 74 7.86 -1.81 12.78
CA VAL A 74 7.43 -1.89 11.39
C VAL A 74 8.68 -1.90 10.53
N SER A 75 8.88 -3.02 9.85
CA SER A 75 10.03 -3.20 8.99
C SER A 75 9.99 -2.35 7.74
N PHE A 76 11.18 -2.01 7.24
CA PHE A 76 11.38 -1.36 5.95
C PHE A 76 10.60 -2.06 4.82
N ILE A 77 10.59 -3.40 4.82
CA ILE A 77 9.92 -4.19 3.77
C ILE A 77 8.39 -4.04 3.82
N LEU A 78 7.81 -3.98 5.02
CA LEU A 78 6.38 -3.73 5.18
C LEU A 78 6.01 -2.31 4.74
N MET A 79 6.82 -1.32 5.13
CA MET A 79 6.59 0.07 4.71
C MET A 79 6.77 0.28 3.21
N MET A 80 7.67 -0.48 2.58
CA MET A 80 7.81 -0.54 1.13
C MET A 80 6.56 -1.14 0.49
N ALA A 81 6.06 -2.28 0.98
CA ALA A 81 4.84 -2.91 0.47
C ALA A 81 3.63 -1.97 0.58
N TRP A 82 3.48 -1.25 1.68
CA TRP A 82 2.39 -0.29 1.91
C TRP A 82 2.40 0.90 0.95
N LYS A 83 3.56 1.30 0.47
CA LYS A 83 3.69 2.38 -0.50
C LYS A 83 3.58 1.86 -1.93
N LEU A 84 4.26 0.76 -2.23
CA LEU A 84 4.31 0.21 -3.58
C LEU A 84 2.99 -0.46 -3.98
N GLY A 85 2.34 -1.19 -3.08
CA GLY A 85 1.07 -1.88 -3.33
C GLY A 85 -0.01 -0.98 -3.95
N PRO A 86 -0.44 0.11 -3.28
CA PRO A 86 -1.45 1.00 -3.86
C PRO A 86 -0.93 1.74 -5.09
N ALA A 87 0.34 2.12 -5.15
CA ALA A 87 0.90 2.80 -6.31
C ALA A 87 0.96 1.92 -7.57
N LEU A 88 1.09 0.61 -7.43
CA LEU A 88 1.04 -0.36 -8.54
C LEU A 88 -0.38 -0.82 -8.88
N ALA A 89 -1.30 -0.76 -7.92
CA ALA A 89 -2.69 -1.14 -8.16
C ALA A 89 -3.45 -0.09 -8.97
N CYS A 90 -3.09 1.19 -8.83
CA CYS A 90 -3.69 2.34 -9.52
C CYS A 90 -3.36 2.44 -11.02
#